data_AF-G2G9C7-F1
#
_entry.id   AF-G2G9C7-F1
#
_cell.length_a   1.000
_cell.length_b   1.000
_cell.length_c   1.000
_cell.angle_alpha   90.00
_cell.angle_beta   90.00
_cell.angle_gamma   90.00
#
_symmetry.space_group_name_H-M   'P 1'
#
loop_
_entity.id
_entity.type
_entity.pdbx_description
1 polymer ?
#
loop_
_entity_poly.entity_id
_entity_poly.type
_entity_poly.pdbx_seq_one_letter_code
_entity_poly.pdbx_strand_id
1 'polypeptide(L)'
;MSNAVARYEAVAEPLMRKVHPGLRQGSLAPQDVVALACELLDRFHGGDAVLERVEPNPALVPPVETTALARRILDDAGFDPGFDLAPERWETLRAALRVVAHDLPTRGVEGEPSIEILEDSFPVAAAVRRADGERLNRGGLILPETGDDPAVAATALATLIQESLLERTWQVWPVCPGHDLGVHASVRDGTAVWWCAGDGGHALAPVGALARVLGRGRPR
;
A
#
# COMPACT_ATOMS: atom_id res chain seq x y z
N MET A 1 -9.53 -12.34 -18.26
CA MET A 1 -9.02 -13.21 -17.19
C MET A 1 -9.43 -14.64 -17.48
N SER A 2 -8.50 -15.60 -17.45
CA SER A 2 -8.79 -17.01 -17.74
C SER A 2 -9.58 -17.66 -16.60
N ASN A 3 -10.47 -18.61 -16.93
CA ASN A 3 -11.24 -19.43 -15.98
C ASN A 3 -10.36 -20.20 -14.97
N ALA A 4 -9.06 -20.34 -15.27
CA ALA A 4 -8.05 -20.91 -14.37
C ALA A 4 -7.61 -19.95 -13.24
N VAL A 5 -7.54 -18.63 -13.49
CA VAL A 5 -7.16 -17.62 -12.48
C VAL A 5 -8.30 -17.40 -11.48
N ALA A 6 -9.55 -17.42 -11.94
CA ALA A 6 -10.71 -17.34 -11.05
C ALA A 6 -10.88 -18.58 -10.15
N ARG A 7 -10.38 -19.76 -10.58
CA ARG A 7 -10.31 -20.98 -9.75
C ARG A 7 -9.10 -21.02 -8.82
N TYR A 8 -8.04 -20.29 -9.14
CA TYR A 8 -6.83 -20.12 -8.32
C TYR A 8 -7.16 -19.43 -6.99
N GLU A 9 -7.93 -18.34 -7.04
CA GLU A 9 -8.32 -17.55 -5.85
C GLU A 9 -9.25 -18.36 -4.92
N ALA A 10 -10.20 -19.13 -5.47
CA ALA A 10 -11.31 -19.69 -4.70
C ALA A 10 -10.98 -20.73 -3.60
N VAL A 11 -9.77 -21.33 -3.57
CA VAL A 11 -9.42 -22.39 -2.60
C VAL A 11 -8.09 -22.16 -1.89
N ALA A 12 -7.09 -21.61 -2.56
CA ALA A 12 -5.81 -21.28 -1.93
C ALA A 12 -5.93 -20.05 -1.02
N GLU A 13 -6.73 -19.05 -1.41
CA GLU A 13 -6.89 -17.80 -0.66
C GLU A 13 -7.43 -18.02 0.76
N PRO A 14 -8.49 -18.83 1.00
CA PRO A 14 -8.92 -19.15 2.37
C PRO A 14 -7.81 -19.76 3.24
N LEU A 15 -6.95 -20.62 2.67
CA LEU A 15 -5.84 -21.24 3.39
C LEU A 15 -4.73 -20.23 3.68
N MET A 16 -4.37 -19.38 2.72
CA MET A 16 -3.39 -18.30 2.92
C MET A 16 -3.87 -17.32 4.01
N ARG A 17 -5.15 -16.92 3.96
CA ARG A 17 -5.80 -16.06 4.97
C ARG A 17 -5.90 -16.72 6.35
N LYS A 18 -5.86 -18.07 6.44
CA LYS A 18 -5.78 -18.82 7.70
C LYS A 18 -4.36 -18.93 8.23
N VAL A 19 -3.38 -19.20 7.36
CA VAL A 19 -1.96 -19.38 7.71
C VAL A 19 -1.33 -18.06 8.17
N HIS A 20 -1.66 -16.94 7.52
CA HIS A 20 -1.05 -15.64 7.82
C HIS A 20 -1.25 -15.15 9.28
N PRO A 21 -2.47 -15.17 9.87
CA PRO A 21 -2.64 -14.82 11.29
C PRO A 21 -1.85 -15.73 12.24
N GLY A 22 -1.83 -17.05 11.98
CA GLY A 22 -1.07 -18.01 12.79
C GLY A 22 0.43 -17.74 12.77
N LEU A 23 0.97 -17.32 11.62
CA LEU A 23 2.35 -16.86 11.48
C LEU A 23 2.64 -15.62 12.33
N ARG A 24 1.78 -14.59 12.26
CA ARG A 24 1.96 -13.35 13.04
C ARG A 24 1.91 -13.58 14.54
N GLN A 25 1.02 -14.46 14.99
CA GLN A 25 0.74 -14.68 16.41
C GLN A 25 1.67 -15.73 17.03
N GLY A 26 2.53 -16.39 16.25
CA GLY A 26 3.35 -17.52 16.72
C GLY A 26 2.51 -18.75 17.11
N SER A 27 1.27 -18.85 16.61
CA SER A 27 0.30 -19.91 16.90
C SER A 27 0.04 -20.81 15.68
N LEU A 28 0.97 -20.82 14.74
CA LEU A 28 0.83 -21.51 13.46
C LEU A 28 0.67 -23.02 13.64
N ALA A 29 -0.45 -23.55 13.16
CA ALA A 29 -0.73 -24.97 13.12
C ALA A 29 0.01 -25.64 11.94
N PRO A 30 0.90 -26.63 12.18
CA PRO A 30 1.64 -27.29 11.10
C PRO A 30 0.75 -27.91 10.02
N GLN A 31 -0.45 -28.37 10.40
CA GLN A 31 -1.45 -28.93 9.49
C GLN A 31 -2.00 -27.91 8.48
N ASP A 32 -2.11 -26.64 8.87
CA ASP A 32 -2.63 -25.59 7.97
C ASP A 32 -1.59 -25.25 6.89
N VAL A 33 -0.30 -25.30 7.26
CA VAL A 33 0.81 -25.12 6.32
C VAL A 33 0.89 -26.28 5.32
N VAL A 34 0.71 -27.52 5.79
CA VAL A 34 0.68 -28.69 4.90
C VAL A 34 -0.52 -28.62 3.96
N ALA A 35 -1.71 -28.29 4.46
CA ALA A 35 -2.90 -28.14 3.63
C ALA A 35 -2.67 -27.08 2.53
N LEU A 36 -2.09 -25.92 2.88
CA LEU A 36 -1.72 -24.90 1.91
C LEU A 36 -0.69 -25.41 0.89
N ALA A 37 0.38 -26.07 1.33
CA ALA A 37 1.42 -26.60 0.45
C ALA A 37 0.88 -27.65 -0.52
N CYS A 38 0.02 -28.56 -0.06
CA CYS A 38 -0.63 -29.55 -0.91
C CYS A 38 -1.51 -28.89 -1.98
N GLU A 39 -2.33 -27.91 -1.61
CA GLU A 39 -3.18 -27.18 -2.58
C GLU A 39 -2.35 -26.40 -3.62
N LEU A 40 -1.18 -25.88 -3.25
CA LEU A 40 -0.27 -25.19 -4.16
C LEU A 40 0.50 -26.16 -5.08
N LEU A 41 0.92 -27.33 -4.57
CA LEU A 41 1.55 -28.38 -5.37
C LEU A 41 0.62 -28.94 -6.44
N ASP A 42 -0.61 -29.29 -6.06
CA ASP A 42 -1.59 -29.92 -6.95
C ASP A 42 -1.94 -29.02 -8.16
N ARG A 43 -1.59 -27.72 -8.09
CA ARG A 43 -1.98 -26.70 -9.06
C ARG A 43 -0.83 -25.98 -9.75
N PHE A 44 0.36 -26.60 -9.77
CA PHE A 44 1.57 -26.17 -10.51
C PHE A 44 2.34 -24.96 -9.92
N HIS A 45 2.28 -24.72 -8.61
CA HIS A 45 3.21 -23.79 -7.93
C HIS A 45 4.28 -24.57 -7.16
N GLY A 46 5.01 -25.42 -7.89
CA GLY A 46 6.12 -26.22 -7.36
C GLY A 46 7.38 -25.40 -7.12
N GLY A 47 7.26 -24.30 -6.36
CA GLY A 47 8.44 -23.63 -5.80
C GLY A 47 9.15 -24.57 -4.84
N ASP A 48 10.46 -24.41 -4.69
CA ASP A 48 11.28 -25.28 -3.83
C ASP A 48 10.72 -25.37 -2.39
N ALA A 49 10.16 -24.26 -1.87
CA ALA A 49 9.52 -24.23 -0.56
C ALA A 49 8.24 -25.06 -0.47
N VAL A 50 7.46 -25.13 -1.54
CA VAL A 50 6.23 -25.91 -1.58
C VAL A 50 6.57 -27.41 -1.61
N LEU A 51 7.62 -27.80 -2.36
CA LEU A 51 8.13 -29.19 -2.39
C LEU A 51 8.74 -29.62 -1.05
N GLU A 52 9.54 -28.76 -0.41
CA GLU A 52 10.17 -29.01 0.89
C GLU A 52 9.16 -29.36 1.99
N ARG A 53 7.91 -28.86 1.90
CA ARG A 53 6.89 -29.15 2.91
C ARG A 53 6.14 -30.46 2.71
N VAL A 54 5.96 -30.93 1.48
CA VAL A 54 5.09 -32.07 1.22
C VAL A 54 5.76 -33.41 1.56
N GLU A 55 7.09 -33.44 1.67
CA GLU A 55 7.85 -34.65 1.97
C GLU A 55 7.94 -35.02 3.48
N PRO A 56 8.10 -34.08 4.44
CA PRO A 56 8.27 -34.43 5.85
C PRO A 56 6.95 -34.55 6.63
N ASN A 57 6.88 -35.51 7.58
CA ASN A 57 5.75 -35.61 8.52
C ASN A 57 5.61 -34.30 9.34
N PRO A 58 4.47 -33.59 9.31
CA PRO A 58 4.29 -32.32 10.00
C PRO A 58 4.47 -32.38 11.51
N ALA A 59 4.27 -33.54 12.14
CA ALA A 59 4.49 -33.74 13.57
C ALA A 59 5.97 -33.80 13.97
N LEU A 60 6.89 -33.91 13.00
CA LEU A 60 8.33 -34.05 13.22
C LEU A 60 9.13 -32.80 12.85
N VAL A 61 8.50 -31.80 12.24
CA VAL A 61 9.18 -30.55 11.86
C VAL A 61 9.16 -29.56 13.02
N PRO A 62 10.32 -29.02 13.44
CA PRO A 62 10.39 -28.00 14.47
C PRO A 62 9.48 -26.79 14.15
N PRO A 63 8.88 -26.14 15.16
CA PRO A 63 8.03 -24.97 14.95
C PRO A 63 8.73 -23.83 14.20
N VAL A 64 10.01 -23.59 14.48
CA VAL A 64 10.81 -22.54 13.80
C VAL A 64 10.96 -22.79 12.29
N GLU A 65 11.18 -24.05 11.90
CA GLU A 65 11.28 -24.45 10.50
C GLU A 65 9.91 -24.34 9.82
N THR A 66 8.83 -24.75 10.52
CA THR A 66 7.46 -24.60 10.04
C THR A 66 7.08 -23.13 9.79
N THR A 67 7.48 -22.22 10.68
CA THR A 67 7.26 -20.77 10.52
C THR A 67 8.04 -20.21 9.32
N ALA A 68 9.33 -20.55 9.20
CA ALA A 68 10.16 -20.07 8.10
C ALA A 68 9.64 -20.54 6.74
N LEU A 69 9.18 -21.79 6.68
CA LEU A 69 8.62 -22.41 5.48
C LEU A 69 7.27 -21.82 5.09
N ALA A 70 6.36 -21.65 6.06
CA ALA A 70 5.07 -21.03 5.79
C ALA A 70 5.19 -19.58 5.29
N ARG A 71 6.20 -18.83 5.77
CA ARG A 71 6.52 -17.51 5.21
C ARG A 71 6.92 -17.59 3.73
N ARG A 72 7.88 -18.46 3.39
CA ARG A 72 8.31 -18.66 1.99
C ARG A 72 7.15 -19.09 1.09
N ILE A 73 6.26 -19.97 1.56
CA ILE A 73 5.09 -20.42 0.81
C ILE A 73 4.16 -19.24 0.49
N LEU A 74 3.89 -18.35 1.45
CA LEU A 74 3.07 -17.16 1.21
C LEU A 74 3.75 -16.18 0.24
N ASP A 75 5.06 -15.97 0.39
CA ASP A 75 5.86 -15.11 -0.48
C ASP A 75 5.86 -15.62 -1.93
N ASP A 76 6.11 -16.92 -2.12
CA ASP A 76 6.11 -17.59 -3.44
C ASP A 76 4.71 -17.58 -4.09
N ALA A 77 3.65 -17.64 -3.27
CA ALA A 77 2.26 -17.52 -3.73
C ALA A 77 1.84 -16.07 -4.02
N GLY A 78 2.70 -15.08 -3.76
CA GLY A 78 2.36 -13.67 -3.91
C GLY A 78 1.21 -13.23 -3.01
N PHE A 79 1.05 -13.86 -1.85
CA PHE A 79 -0.01 -13.52 -0.91
C PHE A 79 0.25 -12.14 -0.29
N ASP A 80 -0.67 -11.20 -0.52
CA ASP A 80 -0.61 -9.89 0.09
C ASP A 80 -1.81 -9.67 1.05
N PRO A 81 -1.57 -9.45 2.36
CA PRO A 81 -2.65 -9.34 3.34
C PRO A 81 -3.42 -8.03 3.19
N GLY A 82 -4.73 -8.14 2.95
CA GLY A 82 -5.64 -6.98 2.98
C GLY A 82 -5.69 -6.28 4.35
N PHE A 83 -6.39 -5.14 4.40
CA PHE A 83 -6.53 -4.31 5.62
C PHE A 83 -7.09 -5.06 6.84
N ASP A 84 -7.86 -6.12 6.62
CA ASP A 84 -8.44 -6.93 7.68
C ASP A 84 -7.42 -7.87 8.35
N LEU A 85 -6.41 -8.32 7.60
CA LEU A 85 -5.33 -9.20 8.09
C LEU A 85 -4.08 -8.43 8.53
N ALA A 86 -3.92 -7.21 8.06
CA ALA A 86 -2.83 -6.30 8.41
C ALA A 86 -3.38 -4.90 8.75
N PRO A 87 -4.07 -4.75 9.91
CA PRO A 87 -4.69 -3.48 10.31
C PRO A 87 -3.68 -2.35 10.53
N GLU A 88 -2.41 -2.66 10.81
CA GLU A 88 -1.34 -1.66 10.88
C GLU A 88 -1.12 -0.91 9.57
N ARG A 89 -1.34 -1.55 8.40
CA ARG A 89 -1.24 -0.89 7.09
C ARG A 89 -2.24 0.27 6.99
N TRP A 90 -3.44 0.07 7.55
CA TRP A 90 -4.46 1.11 7.63
C TRP A 90 -4.06 2.27 8.55
N GLU A 91 -3.39 1.98 9.67
CA GLU A 91 -2.85 3.00 10.56
C GLU A 91 -1.75 3.83 9.89
N THR A 92 -0.85 3.19 9.15
CA THR A 92 0.17 3.86 8.33
C THR A 92 -0.46 4.79 7.30
N LEU A 93 -1.47 4.33 6.55
CA LEU A 93 -2.17 5.17 5.56
C LEU A 93 -2.85 6.38 6.21
N ARG A 94 -3.50 6.22 7.36
CA ARG A 94 -4.11 7.33 8.10
C ARG A 94 -3.08 8.32 8.62
N ALA A 95 -1.92 7.85 9.09
CA ALA A 95 -0.82 8.71 9.50
C ALA A 95 -0.24 9.49 8.32
N ALA A 96 0.00 8.81 7.19
CA ALA A 96 0.49 9.41 5.96
C ALA A 96 -0.49 10.46 5.40
N LEU A 97 -1.80 10.18 5.37
CA LEU A 97 -2.79 11.16 4.91
C LEU A 97 -2.78 12.43 5.77
N ARG A 98 -2.64 12.30 7.10
CA ARG A 98 -2.49 13.45 7.99
C ARG A 98 -1.25 14.27 7.63
N VAL A 99 -0.12 13.63 7.31
CA VAL A 99 1.09 14.35 6.85
C VAL A 99 0.80 15.12 5.55
N VAL A 100 0.25 14.46 4.53
CA VAL A 100 -0.09 15.09 3.25
C VAL A 100 -1.09 16.25 3.43
N ALA A 101 -2.05 16.11 4.34
CA ALA A 101 -3.06 17.14 4.61
C ALA A 101 -2.46 18.50 5.05
N HIS A 102 -1.26 18.52 5.64
CA HIS A 102 -0.58 19.77 6.04
C HIS A 102 -0.18 20.64 4.84
N ASP A 103 -0.08 20.05 3.65
CA ASP A 103 0.30 20.75 2.43
C ASP A 103 -0.89 21.37 1.69
N LEU A 104 -2.10 20.84 1.89
CA LEU A 104 -3.32 21.27 1.20
C LEU A 104 -3.67 22.76 1.35
N PRO A 105 -3.43 23.41 2.51
CA PRO A 105 -3.66 24.85 2.64
C PRO A 105 -2.78 25.70 1.71
N THR A 106 -1.63 25.20 1.25
CA THR A 106 -0.81 25.92 0.24
C THR A 106 -1.52 26.05 -1.10
N ARG A 107 -2.52 25.20 -1.35
CA ARG A 107 -3.41 25.22 -2.51
C ARG A 107 -4.75 25.93 -2.26
N GLY A 108 -5.01 26.38 -1.02
CA GLY A 108 -6.31 26.89 -0.61
C GLY A 108 -7.37 25.79 -0.42
N VAL A 109 -6.95 24.53 -0.27
CA VAL A 109 -7.86 23.44 0.09
C VAL A 109 -7.97 23.41 1.61
N GLU A 110 -9.17 23.68 2.12
CA GLU A 110 -9.48 23.69 3.54
C GLU A 110 -10.13 22.38 4.01
N GLY A 111 -10.04 22.12 5.31
CA GLY A 111 -10.61 20.95 5.96
C GLY A 111 -9.70 19.72 5.90
N GLU A 112 -9.95 18.77 6.80
CA GLU A 112 -9.17 17.54 6.91
C GLU A 112 -9.75 16.47 5.96
N PRO A 113 -8.94 15.90 5.04
CA PRO A 113 -9.38 14.79 4.23
C PRO A 113 -9.50 13.52 5.08
N SER A 114 -10.40 12.62 4.70
CA SER A 114 -10.52 11.29 5.28
C SER A 114 -10.11 10.21 4.29
N ILE A 115 -9.85 9.02 4.79
CA ILE A 115 -9.58 7.83 3.99
C ILE A 115 -10.60 6.77 4.38
N GLU A 116 -11.13 6.04 3.40
CA GLU A 116 -12.13 4.99 3.56
C GLU A 116 -11.74 3.72 2.80
N ILE A 117 -12.13 2.56 3.32
CA ILE A 117 -11.96 1.27 2.65
C ILE A 117 -13.11 1.10 1.65
N LEU A 118 -12.79 0.65 0.45
CA LEU A 118 -13.74 0.28 -0.60
C LEU A 118 -13.94 -1.24 -0.58
N GLU A 119 -14.87 -1.72 0.24
CA GLU A 119 -15.13 -3.16 0.38
C GLU A 119 -15.57 -3.82 -0.93
N ASP A 120 -16.25 -3.09 -1.80
CA ASP A 120 -16.73 -3.57 -3.11
C ASP A 120 -15.68 -3.50 -4.23
N SER A 121 -14.45 -3.07 -3.92
CA SER A 121 -13.36 -3.02 -4.91
C SER A 121 -12.59 -4.35 -4.95
N PHE A 122 -12.12 -4.73 -6.14
CA PHE A 122 -11.24 -5.88 -6.31
C PHE A 122 -9.95 -5.49 -7.06
N PRO A 123 -8.76 -5.58 -6.43
CA PRO A 123 -8.57 -5.91 -5.01
C PRO A 123 -9.20 -4.86 -4.07
N VAL A 124 -9.46 -5.24 -2.82
CA VAL A 124 -9.93 -4.31 -1.78
C VAL A 124 -8.90 -3.20 -1.63
N ALA A 125 -9.33 -1.95 -1.77
CA ALA A 125 -8.45 -0.80 -1.73
C ALA A 125 -9.05 0.34 -0.89
N ALA A 126 -8.29 1.42 -0.74
CA ALA A 126 -8.70 2.62 -0.05
C ALA A 126 -8.84 3.80 -1.01
N ALA A 127 -9.75 4.71 -0.67
CA ALA A 127 -9.93 5.99 -1.35
C ALA A 127 -9.84 7.16 -0.38
N VAL A 128 -9.40 8.31 -0.89
CA VAL A 128 -9.36 9.57 -0.13
C VAL A 128 -10.62 10.36 -0.43
N ARG A 129 -11.21 10.94 0.63
CA ARG A 129 -12.33 11.86 0.54
C ARG A 129 -11.90 13.22 1.07
N ARG A 130 -12.23 14.28 0.34
CA ARG A 130 -12.03 15.66 0.79
C ARG A 130 -13.05 16.04 1.87
N ALA A 131 -12.76 17.11 2.60
CA ALA A 131 -13.65 17.61 3.65
C ALA A 131 -15.04 18.06 3.14
N ASP A 132 -15.15 18.40 1.85
CA ASP A 132 -16.43 18.70 1.18
C ASP A 132 -17.25 17.44 0.85
N GLY A 133 -16.78 16.25 1.26
CA GLY A 133 -17.44 14.98 1.06
C GLY A 133 -17.09 14.32 -0.27
N GLU A 134 -16.27 14.93 -1.12
CA GLU A 134 -16.00 14.38 -2.43
C GLU A 134 -14.86 13.35 -2.44
N ARG A 135 -15.09 12.23 -3.12
CA ARG A 135 -14.08 11.19 -3.29
C ARG A 135 -13.09 11.57 -4.39
N LEU A 136 -11.81 11.46 -4.08
CA LEU A 136 -10.71 11.57 -5.02
C LEU A 136 -10.50 10.21 -5.69
N ASN A 137 -10.55 10.17 -7.02
CA ASN A 137 -10.52 8.94 -7.81
C ASN A 137 -9.46 8.97 -8.93
N ARG A 138 -8.59 9.98 -8.96
CA ARG A 138 -7.51 10.13 -9.94
C ARG A 138 -6.17 9.88 -9.26
N GLY A 139 -5.29 9.14 -9.92
CA GLY A 139 -4.05 8.58 -9.32
C GLY A 139 -4.15 7.14 -8.85
N GLY A 140 -5.26 6.45 -9.15
CA GLY A 140 -5.44 5.04 -8.82
C GLY A 140 -6.04 4.78 -7.44
N LEU A 141 -6.25 3.51 -7.13
CA LEU A 141 -6.69 3.05 -5.82
C LEU A 141 -5.48 2.89 -4.90
N ILE A 142 -5.63 3.18 -3.60
CA ILE A 142 -4.57 2.95 -2.61
C ILE A 142 -4.67 1.51 -2.13
N LEU A 143 -3.76 0.66 -2.57
CA LEU A 143 -3.75 -0.76 -2.23
C LEU A 143 -3.18 -1.00 -0.82
N PRO A 144 -3.52 -2.10 -0.13
CA PRO A 144 -3.07 -2.38 1.23
C PRO A 144 -1.55 -2.32 1.42
N GLU A 145 -0.77 -2.92 0.51
CA GLU A 145 0.70 -2.96 0.54
C GLU A 145 1.34 -1.56 0.53
N THR A 146 0.60 -0.54 0.07
CA THR A 146 1.06 0.86 0.17
C THR A 146 1.29 1.28 1.64
N GLY A 147 0.60 0.65 2.58
CA GLY A 147 0.74 0.88 4.02
C GLY A 147 1.93 0.18 4.69
N ASP A 148 2.74 -0.58 3.95
CA ASP A 148 3.95 -1.25 4.50
C ASP A 148 5.09 -0.27 4.79
N ASP A 149 5.16 0.84 4.05
CA ASP A 149 6.19 1.85 4.18
C ASP A 149 5.56 3.25 4.31
N PRO A 150 5.80 4.00 5.41
CA PRO A 150 5.23 5.33 5.60
C PRO A 150 5.58 6.36 4.52
N ALA A 151 6.78 6.29 3.93
CA ALA A 151 7.20 7.19 2.86
C ALA A 151 6.50 6.83 1.54
N VAL A 152 6.38 5.55 1.22
CA VAL A 152 5.60 5.08 0.06
C VAL A 152 4.14 5.48 0.20
N ALA A 153 3.54 5.28 1.39
CA ALA A 153 2.18 5.71 1.71
C ALA A 153 1.97 7.21 1.48
N ALA A 154 2.86 8.04 2.04
CA ALA A 154 2.77 9.49 1.88
C ALA A 154 2.94 9.92 0.42
N THR A 155 3.86 9.30 -0.33
CA THR A 155 4.06 9.57 -1.76
C THR A 155 2.82 9.18 -2.58
N ALA A 156 2.27 7.99 -2.39
CA ALA A 156 1.08 7.53 -3.12
C ALA A 156 -0.14 8.42 -2.87
N LEU A 157 -0.40 8.77 -1.61
CA LEU A 157 -1.48 9.68 -1.23
C LEU A 157 -1.26 11.10 -1.78
N ALA A 158 -0.03 11.62 -1.72
CA ALA A 158 0.30 12.92 -2.28
C ALA A 158 0.11 12.98 -3.80
N THR A 159 0.52 11.93 -4.52
CA THR A 159 0.28 11.78 -5.97
C THR A 159 -1.20 11.73 -6.29
N LEU A 160 -1.98 10.88 -5.59
CA LEU A 160 -3.44 10.77 -5.79
C LEU A 160 -4.13 12.13 -5.61
N ILE A 161 -3.78 12.86 -4.55
CA ILE A 161 -4.36 14.17 -4.29
C ILE A 161 -3.91 15.19 -5.33
N GLN A 162 -2.62 15.22 -5.68
CA GLN A 162 -2.08 16.11 -6.71
C GLN A 162 -2.79 15.92 -8.05
N GLU A 163 -2.89 14.69 -8.54
CA GLU A 163 -3.53 14.38 -9.83
C GLU A 163 -5.02 14.75 -9.80
N SER A 164 -5.70 14.43 -8.69
CA SER A 164 -7.09 14.80 -8.51
C SER A 164 -7.32 16.31 -8.48
N LEU A 165 -6.41 17.09 -7.88
CA LEU A 165 -6.51 18.55 -7.86
C LEU A 165 -6.18 19.15 -9.24
N LEU A 166 -5.20 18.60 -9.95
CA LEU A 166 -4.83 19.03 -11.29
C LEU A 166 -6.01 18.87 -12.25
N GLU A 167 -6.66 17.72 -12.29
CA GLU A 167 -7.79 17.47 -13.19
C GLU A 167 -8.94 18.44 -12.96
N ARG A 168 -9.21 18.75 -11.69
CA ARG A 168 -10.39 19.52 -11.31
C ARG A 168 -10.19 21.01 -11.44
N THR A 169 -8.99 21.47 -11.11
CA THR A 169 -8.68 22.89 -11.08
C THR A 169 -7.91 23.37 -12.29
N TRP A 170 -7.39 22.45 -13.12
CA TRP A 170 -6.50 22.72 -14.25
C TRP A 170 -5.27 23.54 -13.86
N GLN A 171 -4.88 23.47 -12.59
CA GLN A 171 -3.73 24.18 -12.05
C GLN A 171 -2.74 23.17 -11.48
N VAL A 172 -1.49 23.33 -11.89
CA VAL A 172 -0.37 22.55 -11.36
C VAL A 172 -0.16 22.92 -9.90
N TRP A 173 -0.04 21.91 -9.04
CA TRP A 173 0.31 22.06 -7.64
C TRP A 173 1.04 20.83 -7.13
N PRO A 174 2.09 20.98 -6.32
CA PRO A 174 2.78 22.24 -6.02
C PRO A 174 3.65 22.73 -7.18
N VAL A 175 4.06 24.00 -7.15
CA VAL A 175 4.99 24.58 -8.14
C VAL A 175 6.27 25.00 -7.43
N CYS A 176 7.42 24.65 -7.99
CA CYS A 176 8.72 25.09 -7.50
C CYS A 176 8.93 26.58 -7.83
N PRO A 177 9.19 27.46 -6.84
CA PRO A 177 9.37 28.89 -7.09
C PRO A 177 10.68 29.22 -7.81
N GLY A 178 11.67 28.31 -7.79
CA GLY A 178 12.94 28.49 -8.49
C GLY A 178 12.86 28.24 -9.99
N HIS A 179 11.99 27.34 -10.43
CA HIS A 179 11.92 26.89 -11.82
C HIS A 179 10.55 27.05 -12.49
N ASP A 180 9.52 27.43 -11.73
CA ASP A 180 8.13 27.51 -12.19
C ASP A 180 7.62 26.18 -12.79
N LEU A 181 8.12 25.06 -12.26
CA LEU A 181 7.74 23.71 -12.68
C LEU A 181 6.87 23.04 -11.62
N GLY A 182 5.93 22.22 -12.08
CA GLY A 182 5.23 21.27 -11.21
C GLY A 182 6.21 20.33 -10.54
N VAL A 183 6.06 20.15 -9.23
CA VAL A 183 6.85 19.18 -8.46
C VAL A 183 6.00 17.93 -8.23
N HIS A 184 6.62 16.76 -8.17
CA HIS A 184 5.92 15.49 -7.94
C HIS A 184 6.34 14.87 -6.61
N ALA A 185 5.41 14.18 -5.95
CA ALA A 185 5.75 13.40 -4.78
C ALA A 185 6.68 12.24 -5.18
N SER A 186 7.73 12.00 -4.40
CA SER A 186 8.72 10.96 -4.67
C SER A 186 9.35 10.50 -3.36
N VAL A 187 9.79 9.25 -3.30
CA VAL A 187 10.61 8.74 -2.19
C VAL A 187 12.08 8.99 -2.53
N ARG A 188 12.79 9.70 -1.65
CA ARG A 188 14.23 9.96 -1.74
C ARG A 188 14.85 9.70 -0.38
N ASP A 189 15.89 8.86 -0.33
CA ASP A 189 16.58 8.48 0.90
C ASP A 189 15.63 8.06 2.03
N GLY A 190 14.61 7.26 1.69
CA GLY A 190 13.59 6.77 2.63
C GLY A 190 12.57 7.82 3.09
N THR A 191 12.54 9.01 2.49
CA THR A 191 11.62 10.10 2.86
C THR A 191 10.75 10.51 1.68
N ALA A 192 9.46 10.75 1.94
CA ALA A 192 8.56 11.35 0.97
C ALA A 192 8.85 12.84 0.80
N VAL A 193 9.17 13.27 -0.41
CA VAL A 193 9.49 14.67 -0.76
C VAL A 193 8.70 15.13 -1.98
N TRP A 194 8.47 16.44 -2.05
CA TRP A 194 8.09 17.12 -3.28
C TRP A 194 9.35 17.39 -4.11
N TRP A 195 9.49 16.70 -5.23
CA TRP A 195 10.67 16.73 -6.07
C TRP A 195 10.45 17.59 -7.32
N CYS A 196 11.32 18.58 -7.52
CA CYS A 196 11.41 19.36 -8.75
C CYS A 196 12.41 18.70 -9.70
N ALA A 197 12.12 18.67 -11.00
CA ALA A 197 13.04 18.17 -12.03
C ALA A 197 13.99 19.25 -12.60
N GLY A 198 13.85 20.51 -12.18
CA GLY A 198 14.68 21.63 -12.65
C GLY A 198 16.15 21.51 -12.20
N ASP A 199 17.07 21.96 -13.06
CA ASP A 199 18.53 21.98 -12.85
C ASP A 199 19.14 20.67 -12.33
N GLY A 200 18.73 19.53 -12.89
CA GLY A 200 19.22 18.21 -12.46
C GLY A 200 18.45 17.62 -11.26
N GLY A 201 17.49 18.37 -10.74
CA GLY A 201 16.51 17.94 -9.77
C GLY A 201 16.88 18.24 -8.32
N HIS A 202 15.89 18.64 -7.53
CA HIS A 202 16.05 18.90 -6.10
C HIS A 202 14.75 18.66 -5.32
N ALA A 203 14.90 18.41 -4.01
CA ALA A 203 13.77 18.37 -3.11
C ALA A 203 13.33 19.80 -2.77
N LEU A 204 12.09 20.16 -3.13
CA LEU A 204 11.48 21.43 -2.74
C LEU A 204 11.20 21.44 -1.23
N ALA A 205 10.58 20.38 -0.72
CA ALA A 205 10.29 20.18 0.69
C ALA A 205 9.96 18.71 0.98
N PRO A 206 10.08 18.23 2.23
CA PRO A 206 9.38 17.03 2.67
C PRO A 206 7.87 17.17 2.46
N VAL A 207 7.19 16.07 2.19
CA VAL A 207 5.72 16.03 2.19
C VAL A 207 5.21 16.39 3.60
N GLY A 208 4.21 17.26 3.67
CA GLY A 208 3.67 17.87 4.88
C GLY A 208 4.37 19.15 5.34
N ALA A 209 5.40 19.63 4.61
CA ALA A 209 6.19 20.80 4.97
C ALA A 209 6.18 21.93 3.93
N LEU A 210 5.35 21.86 2.88
CA LEU A 210 5.31 22.89 1.81
C LEU A 210 5.03 24.29 2.35
N ALA A 211 4.19 24.42 3.37
CA ALA A 211 3.85 25.72 3.95
C ALA A 211 5.08 26.47 4.50
N ARG A 212 6.16 25.76 4.84
CA ARG A 212 7.43 26.37 5.29
C ARG A 212 8.22 26.99 4.15
N VAL A 213 8.01 26.52 2.91
CA VAL A 213 8.75 26.95 1.72
C VAL A 213 7.93 27.91 0.86
N LEU A 214 6.63 27.63 0.67
CA LEU A 214 5.74 28.41 -0.19
C LEU A 214 4.93 29.48 0.57
N GLY A 215 4.92 29.41 1.92
CA GLY A 215 3.96 30.14 2.74
C GLY A 215 2.54 29.54 2.67
N ARG A 216 1.62 30.05 3.50
CA ARG A 216 0.19 29.71 3.34
C ARG A 216 -0.35 30.47 2.13
N GLY A 217 -0.80 29.75 1.12
CA GLY A 217 -1.37 30.34 -0.08
C GLY A 217 -2.52 31.28 0.28
N ARG A 218 -2.47 32.53 -0.19
CA ARG A 218 -3.61 33.44 -0.17
C ARG A 218 -4.46 33.08 -1.39
N PRO A 219 -5.78 32.86 -1.27
CA PRO A 219 -6.63 32.59 -2.43
C PRO A 219 -6.47 33.73 -3.43
N ARG A 220 -6.17 33.39 -4.69
CA ARG A 220 -6.31 34.29 -5.83
C ARG A 220 -7.70 34.16 -6.41
#